data_AF-A0A967RF37-F1
#
_entry.id   AF-A0A967RF37-F1
#
_cell.length_a   1.000
_cell.length_b   1.000
_cell.length_c   1.000
_cell.angle_alpha   90.00
_cell.angle_beta   90.00
_cell.angle_gamma   90.00
#
_symmetry.space_group_name_H-M   'P 1'
#
loop_
_entity.id
_entity.type
_entity.pdbx_description
1 polymer ?
#
loop_
_entity_poly.entity_id
_entity_poly.type
_entity_poly.pdbx_seq_one_letter_code
_entity_poly.pdbx_strand_id
1 'polypeptide(L)' 'MDMTRELLDLMGIDNQRLALEWVSSAEAARFAEIVTSFTQKIKDLGKNPLGEAA' A
#
# COMPACT_ATOMS: atom_id res chain seq x y z
N MET A 1 12.91 -4.69 -2.30
CA MET A 1 11.65 -4.83 -1.51
C MET A 1 11.11 -6.25 -1.61
N ASP A 2 11.94 -7.19 -2.07
CA ASP A 2 11.43 -8.37 -2.75
C ASP A 2 10.97 -9.42 -1.74
N MET A 3 11.71 -9.58 -0.64
CA MET A 3 11.29 -10.42 0.49
C MET A 3 9.93 -10.02 1.09
N THR A 4 9.63 -8.72 1.20
CA THR A 4 8.33 -8.27 1.72
C THR A 4 7.22 -8.60 0.72
N ARG A 5 7.46 -8.40 -0.58
CA ARG A 5 6.50 -8.74 -1.64
C ARG A 5 6.22 -10.24 -1.67
N GLU A 6 7.26 -11.07 -1.57
CA GLU A 6 7.15 -12.52 -1.49
C GLU A 6 6.36 -12.96 -0.25
N LEU A 7 6.61 -12.33 0.91
CA LEU A 7 5.85 -12.62 2.12
C LEU A 7 4.35 -12.28 1.97
N LEU A 8 4.03 -11.14 1.36
CA LEU A 8 2.64 -10.76 1.10
C LEU A 8 1.95 -11.77 0.18
N ASP A 9 2.63 -12.24 -0.87
CA ASP A 9 2.10 -13.29 -1.76
C ASP A 9 1.86 -14.59 -1.00
N LEU A 10 2.78 -15.02 -0.13
CA LEU A 10 2.62 -16.20 0.72
C LEU A 10 1.42 -16.10 1.68
N MET A 11 1.11 -14.88 2.13
CA MET A 11 -0.05 -14.59 2.99
C MET A 11 -1.36 -14.38 2.20
N GLY A 12 -1.32 -14.46 0.87
CA GLY A 12 -2.49 -14.21 0.02
C GLY A 12 -2.91 -12.74 -0.04
N ILE A 13 -1.99 -11.81 0.27
CA ILE A 13 -2.23 -10.36 0.22
C ILE A 13 -1.75 -9.83 -1.12
N ASP A 14 -2.64 -9.16 -1.86
CA ASP A 14 -2.28 -8.51 -3.12
C ASP A 14 -1.14 -7.50 -2.92
N ASN A 15 -0.05 -7.70 -3.66
CA ASN A 15 1.13 -6.85 -3.69
C ASN A 15 0.83 -5.37 -4.03
N GLN A 16 -0.30 -5.10 -4.68
CA GLN A 16 -0.81 -3.75 -4.93
C GLN A 16 -1.14 -2.98 -3.65
N ARG A 17 -1.30 -3.67 -2.51
CA ARG A 17 -1.51 -3.10 -1.18
C ARG A 17 -0.20 -2.64 -0.51
N LEU A 18 0.95 -2.78 -1.18
CA LEU A 18 2.25 -2.27 -0.75
C LEU A 18 2.80 -1.27 -1.77
N ALA A 19 3.07 -0.05 -1.32
CA ALA A 19 3.76 0.99 -2.08
C ALA A 19 5.00 1.48 -1.32
N LEU A 20 6.07 1.78 -2.07
CA LEU A 20 7.27 2.44 -1.56
C LEU A 20 7.53 3.65 -2.45
N GLU A 21 7.46 4.83 -1.84
CA GLU A 21 7.70 6.10 -2.53
C GLU A 21 8.72 6.91 -1.74
N TRP A 22 9.72 7.44 -2.44
CA TRP A 22 10.71 8.34 -1.85
C TRP A 22 10.19 9.77 -1.97
N VAL A 23 10.01 10.46 -0.85
CA VAL A 23 9.56 11.86 -0.81
C VAL A 23 10.44 12.64 0.15
N SER A 24 11.00 13.75 -0.32
CA SER A 24 11.80 14.65 0.51
C SER A 24 10.92 15.57 1.37
N SER A 25 11.51 16.23 2.36
CA SER A 25 10.79 17.19 3.22
C SER A 25 10.27 18.43 2.47
N ALA A 26 10.80 18.73 1.28
CA ALA A 26 10.36 19.85 0.44
C ALA A 26 9.15 19.50 -0.45
N GLU A 27 8.75 18.23 -0.53
CA GLU A 27 7.75 17.71 -1.48
C GLU A 27 6.38 17.45 -0.81
N ALA A 28 5.94 18.33 0.08
CA ALA A 28 4.70 18.13 0.84
C ALA A 28 3.46 17.90 -0.05
N ALA A 29 3.35 18.62 -1.17
CA ALA A 29 2.24 18.44 -2.12
C ALA A 29 2.25 17.05 -2.77
N ARG A 30 3.42 16.57 -3.21
CA ARG A 30 3.56 15.23 -3.79
C ARG A 30 3.27 14.13 -2.77
N PHE A 31 3.68 14.31 -1.51
CA PHE A 31 3.30 13.39 -0.44
C PHE A 31 1.77 13.28 -0.33
N ALA A 32 1.07 14.41 -0.29
CA ALA A 32 -0.39 14.42 -0.18
C ALA A 32 -1.07 13.74 -1.38
N GLU A 33 -0.56 13.94 -2.60
CA GLU A 33 -1.05 13.29 -3.82
C GLU A 33 -0.84 11.76 -3.78
N ILE A 34 0.35 11.31 -3.38
CA ILE A 34 0.68 9.89 -3.25
C ILE A 34 -0.22 9.22 -2.21
N VAL A 35 -0.38 9.82 -1.03
CA VAL A 35 -1.22 9.25 0.03
C VAL A 35 -2.69 9.23 -0.40
N THR A 36 -3.18 10.29 -1.04
CA THR A 36 -4.56 10.37 -1.53
C THR A 36 -4.84 9.29 -2.58
N SER A 37 -3.99 9.19 -3.59
CA SER A 37 -4.15 8.22 -4.69
C SER A 37 -4.01 6.78 -4.19
N PHE A 38 -3.03 6.50 -3.34
CA PHE A 38 -2.86 5.17 -2.76
C PHE A 38 -4.03 4.80 -1.85
N THR A 39 -4.55 5.74 -1.06
CA THR A 39 -5.76 5.53 -0.25
C THR A 39 -6.95 5.16 -1.13
N GLN A 40 -7.15 5.85 -2.26
CA GLN A 40 -8.21 5.51 -3.19
C GLN A 40 -8.01 4.12 -3.79
N LYS A 41 -6.79 3.78 -4.20
CA LYS A 41 -6.44 2.43 -4.69
C LYS A 41 -6.79 1.35 -3.66
N ILE A 42 -6.47 1.55 -2.37
CA ILE A 42 -6.81 0.60 -1.31
C ILE A 42 -8.32 0.45 -1.14
N LYS A 43 -9.09 1.55 -1.24
CA LYS A 43 -10.56 1.51 -1.22
C LYS A 43 -11.11 0.71 -2.39
N ASP A 44 -10.58 0.91 -3.59
CA ASP A 44 -11.02 0.23 -4.81
C ASP A 44 -10.70 -1.28 -4.79
N LEU A 45 -9.57 -1.66 -4.17
CA LEU A 45 -9.22 -3.06 -3.91
C LEU A 45 -10.14 -3.74 -2.89
N GLY A 46 -10.98 -2.99 -2.18
CA GLY A 46 -11.92 -3.51 -1.21
C GLY A 46 -11.26 -4.07 0.07
N LYS A 47 -12.07 -4.81 0.84
CA LYS A 47 -11.69 -5.34 2.16
C LYS A 47 -10.41 -6.18 2.08
N ASN A 48 -9.55 -6.05 3.09
CA ASN A 48 -8.34 -6.85 3.20
C ASN A 48 -8.70 -8.35 3.34
N PRO A 49 -8.07 -9.26 2.57
CA PRO A 49 -8.33 -10.70 2.63
C PRO A 49 -8.06 -11.33 4.01
N LEU A 50 -7.26 -10.69 4.87
CA LEU A 50 -6.99 -11.16 6.23
C LEU A 50 -8.11 -10.88 7.25
N GLY A 51 -9.19 -10.20 6.87
CA GLY A 51 -10.35 -9.99 7.75
C GLY A 51 -10.12 -9.01 8.91
N GLU A 52 -11.10 -8.90 9.81
CA GLU A 52 -10.83 -8.34 11.15
C GLU A 52 -9.88 -9.33 11.85
N ALA A 53 -8.80 -8.83 12.41
CA ALA A 53 -7.92 -9.65 13.24
C ALA A 53 -8.79 -10.39 14.27
N ALA A 54 -8.62 -11.71 14.37
CA ALA A 54 -9.12 -12.47 15.51
C ALA A 54 -8.58 -11.88 16.83
#